data_AF-X1MR79-F1
#
_entry.id   AF-X1MR79-F1
#
_cell.length_a   1.000
_cell.length_b   1.000
_cell.length_c   1.000
_cell.angle_alpha   90.00
_cell.angle_beta   90.00
_cell.angle_gamma   90.00
#
_symmetry.space_group_name_H-M   'P 1'
#
loop_
_entity.id
_entity.type
_entity.pdbx_description
1 polymer ?
#
loop_
_entity_poly.entity_id
_entity_poly.type
_entity_poly.pdbx_seq_one_letter_code
_entity_poly.pdbx_strand_id
1 'polypeptide(L)' 'MAKLGIDLGTSNSAAAVLFGIDRKKPVTVEPIEGPFQGDLIFPSYVAFNKLGKVSVAGLPARERYISGQSSRLCSH' A
#
# COMPACT_ATOMS: atom_id res chain seq x y z
N MET A 1 13.32 14.63 -13.69
CA MET A 1 13.49 14.04 -12.33
C MET A 1 12.11 13.90 -11.71
N ALA A 2 11.78 12.74 -11.14
CA ALA A 2 10.52 12.50 -10.45
C ALA A 2 10.78 12.28 -8.96
N LYS A 3 9.94 12.83 -8.09
CA LYS A 3 10.00 12.62 -6.63
C LYS A 3 8.75 11.89 -6.19
N LEU A 4 8.91 10.86 -5.36
CA LEU A 4 7.82 10.10 -4.75
C LEU A 4 7.63 10.58 -3.30
N GLY A 5 6.43 11.05 -2.98
CA GLY A 5 5.99 11.25 -1.60
C GLY A 5 5.20 10.02 -1.14
N ILE A 6 5.51 9.53 0.06
CA ILE A 6 4.81 8.40 0.68
C ILE A 6 4.33 8.85 2.06
N ASP A 7 3.03 8.72 2.28
CA ASP A 7 2.43 8.80 3.61
C ASP A 7 2.31 7.38 4.17
N LEU A 8 3.02 7.11 5.27
CA LEU A 8 3.09 5.80 5.92
C LEU A 8 2.22 5.80 7.18
N GLY A 9 0.90 5.71 6.98
CA GLY A 9 -0.07 5.68 8.07
C GLY A 9 -0.27 4.27 8.65
N THR A 10 -0.73 4.23 9.90
CA THR A 10 -1.05 2.99 10.65
C THR A 10 -2.08 2.12 9.93
N SER A 11 -3.20 2.71 9.50
CA SER A 11 -4.28 1.97 8.84
C SER A 11 -4.11 1.86 7.33
N ASN A 12 -3.75 2.99 6.71
CA ASN A 12 -3.61 3.11 5.26
C ASN A 12 -2.40 4.00 4.95
N SER A 13 -1.78 3.72 3.81
CA SER A 13 -0.73 4.51 3.22
C SER A 13 -1.24 5.14 1.92
N ALA A 14 -0.62 6.23 1.49
CA ALA A 14 -0.88 6.86 0.20
C ALA A 14 0.44 7.30 -0.44
N ALA A 15 0.46 7.45 -1.76
CA ALA A 15 1.65 7.93 -2.44
C ALA A 15 1.29 8.88 -3.59
N ALA A 16 2.18 9.81 -3.88
CA ALA A 16 2.04 10.73 -5.01
C ALA A 16 3.40 11.02 -5.66
N VAL A 17 3.41 11.19 -6.97
CA VAL A 17 4.59 11.51 -7.75
C VAL A 17 4.55 12.95 -8.22
N LEU A 18 5.61 13.71 -7.94
CA LEU A 18 5.85 15.02 -8.53
C LEU A 18 6.84 14.86 -9.70
N PHE A 19 6.37 15.14 -10.91
CA PHE A 19 7.17 15.09 -12.13
C PHE A 19 7.72 16.48 -12.44
N GLY A 20 9.04 16.66 -12.26
CA GLY A 20 9.76 17.87 -12.65
C GLY A 20 9.15 19.17 -12.11
N ILE A 21 9.47 20.28 -12.77
CA ILE A 21 8.92 21.63 -12.48
C ILE A 21 7.70 21.92 -13.37
N ASP A 22 7.52 21.08 -14.38
CA ASP A 22 6.64 21.17 -15.52
C ASP A 22 5.21 20.69 -15.20
N ARG A 23 5.04 19.81 -14.19
CA ARG A 23 3.72 19.53 -13.61
C ARG A 23 3.54 20.28 -12.28
N LYS A 24 2.61 21.22 -12.28
CA LYS A 24 2.31 22.10 -11.13
C LYS A 24 1.69 21.38 -9.92
N LYS A 25 1.28 20.12 -10.05
CA LYS A 25 0.61 19.34 -8.99
C LYS A 25 1.13 17.90 -8.96
N PRO A 26 1.32 17.32 -7.76
CA PRO A 26 1.56 15.88 -7.62
C PRO A 26 0.41 15.06 -8.21
N VAL A 27 0.73 13.89 -8.75
CA VAL A 27 -0.23 12.90 -9.22
C VAL A 27 -0.26 11.74 -8.24
N THR A 28 -1.43 11.40 -7.70
CA THR A 28 -1.61 10.26 -6.79
C THR A 28 -1.26 8.95 -7.50
N VAL A 29 -0.58 8.04 -6.80
CA VAL A 29 -0.28 6.69 -7.32
C VAL A 29 -1.51 5.82 -7.15
N GLU A 30 -1.96 5.21 -8.25
CA GLU A 30 -3.08 4.28 -8.23
C GLU A 30 -2.60 2.88 -7.79
N PRO A 31 -3.31 2.22 -6.86
CA PRO A 31 -3.03 0.83 -6.52
C PRO A 31 -3.28 -0.11 -7.70
N ILE A 32 -2.42 -1.11 -7.90
CA ILE A 32 -2.61 -2.10 -8.97
C ILE A 32 -3.82 -3.00 -8.72
N GLU A 33 -4.20 -3.17 -7.46
CA GLU A 33 -5.40 -3.89 -7.03
C GLU A 33 -6.69 -3.07 -7.21
N GLY A 34 -6.56 -1.80 -7.63
CA GLY A 34 -7.66 -0.86 -7.78
C GLY A 34 -7.98 -0.07 -6.49
N PRO A 35 -8.96 0.85 -6.54
CA PRO A 35 -9.32 1.69 -5.41
C PRO A 35 -9.81 0.86 -4.21
N PHE A 36 -9.28 1.14 -3.03
CA PHE A 36 -9.77 0.54 -1.80
C PHE A 36 -10.85 1.44 -1.19
N GLN A 37 -12.08 0.93 -1.10
CA GLN A 37 -13.24 1.68 -0.59
C GLN A 37 -13.51 3.00 -1.35
N GLY A 38 -13.14 3.06 -2.63
CA GLY A 38 -13.29 4.25 -3.48
C GLY A 38 -12.09 5.20 -3.46
N ASP A 39 -11.11 4.96 -2.58
CA ASP A 39 -9.92 5.80 -2.44
C ASP A 39 -8.67 5.16 -3.07
N LEU A 40 -7.76 6.03 -3.54
CA LEU A 40 -6.45 5.64 -4.07
C LEU A 40 -5.43 5.45 -2.93
N ILE A 41 -5.73 4.51 -2.03
CA ILE A 41 -4.95 4.20 -0.83
C ILE A 41 -4.54 2.73 -0.79
N PHE A 42 -3.49 2.46 -0.02
CA PHE A 42 -2.93 1.13 0.20
C PHE A 42 -3.21 0.73 1.65
N PRO A 43 -3.96 -0.36 1.93
CA PRO A 43 -4.09 -0.87 3.30
C PRO A 43 -2.71 -1.19 3.88
N SER A 44 -2.41 -0.70 5.08
CA SER A 44 -1.09 -0.88 5.74
C SER A 44 -0.97 -2.27 6.37
N TYR A 45 -0.92 -3.31 5.54
CA TYR A 45 -0.88 -4.71 5.93
C TYR A 45 0.30 -5.42 5.26
N VAL A 46 1.03 -6.24 6.01
CA VAL A 46 2.10 -7.11 5.50
C VAL A 46 1.85 -8.54 5.97
N ALA A 47 1.75 -9.49 5.04
CA ALA A 47 1.57 -10.91 5.32
C ALA A 47 2.84 -11.70 5.04
N PHE A 48 3.20 -12.60 5.96
CA PHE A 48 4.40 -13.43 5.87
C PHE A 48 4.05 -14.89 5.54
N ASN A 49 4.93 -15.58 4.80
CA ASN A 49 4.83 -17.02 4.60
C ASN A 49 5.36 -17.80 5.83
N LYS A 50 5.23 -19.13 5.80
CA LYS A 50 5.68 -20.02 6.89
C LYS A 50 7.18 -19.93 7.20
N LEU A 51 7.99 -19.44 6.26
CA LEU A 51 9.43 -19.24 6.42
C LEU A 51 9.77 -17.84 6.98
N GLY A 52 8.77 -17.02 7.32
CA GLY A 52 8.97 -15.67 7.84
C GLY A 52 9.39 -14.65 6.78
N LYS A 53 9.29 -14.97 5.49
CA LYS A 53 9.50 -13.99 4.41
C LYS A 53 8.20 -13.28 4.09
N VAL A 54 8.28 -11.98 3.75
CA VAL A 54 7.14 -11.23 3.22
C VAL A 54 6.61 -11.97 2.00
N SER A 55 5.33 -12.30 2.02
CA SER A 55 4.65 -12.97 0.90
C SER A 55 3.88 -11.97 0.05
N VAL A 56 3.13 -11.06 0.69
CA VAL A 56 2.35 -9.99 0.04
C VAL A 56 2.20 -8.81 1.01
N ALA A 57 1.92 -7.62 0.46
CA ALA A 57 1.58 -6.40 1.21
C ALA A 57 0.31 -5.76 0.63
N GLY A 58 -0.25 -4.76 1.29
CA GLY A 58 -1.41 -4.02 0.77
C GLY A 58 -2.73 -4.77 0.92
N LEU A 59 -3.64 -4.56 -0.03
CA LEU A 59 -4.96 -5.20 -0.04
C LEU A 59 -4.90 -6.74 0.02
N PRO A 60 -4.02 -7.44 -0.73
CA PRO A 60 -3.90 -8.90 -0.64
C PRO A 60 -3.48 -9.39 0.76
N ALA A 61 -2.65 -8.63 1.47
CA ALA A 61 -2.27 -8.96 2.84
C ALA A 61 -3.43 -8.81 3.83
N ARG A 62 -4.23 -7.74 3.66
CA ARG A 62 -5.46 -7.53 4.41
C ARG A 62 -6.48 -8.66 4.18
N GLU A 63 -6.68 -9.08 2.94
CA GLU A 63 -7.61 -10.16 2.59
C GLU A 63 -7.20 -11.50 3.23
N ARG A 64 -5.90 -11.81 3.24
CA ARG A 64 -5.39 -13.01 3.91
C ARG A 64 -5.55 -12.96 5.42
N TYR A 65 -5.46 -11.77 6.03
CA TYR A 65 -5.73 -11.60 7.45
C TYR A 65 -7.21 -11.87 7.77
N ILE A 66 -8.11 -11.22 7.03
CA ILE A 66 -9.56 -11.36 7.24
C ILE A 66 -10.03 -12.80 6.98
N SER A 67 -9.46 -13.48 5.98
CA SER A 67 -9.78 -14.88 5.66
C SER A 67 -9.08 -15.92 6.54
N GLY A 68 -8.21 -15.50 7.48
CA GLY A 68 -7.47 -16.40 8.37
C GLY A 68 -6.35 -17.20 7.69
N GLN A 69 -5.95 -16.83 6.46
CA GLN A 69 -4.92 -17.51 5.68
C GLN A 69 -3.48 -17.05 6.04
N SER A 70 -3.32 -16.14 6.99
CA SER A 70 -2.02 -15.66 7.46
C SER A 70 -1.94 -15.65 8.97
N SER A 71 -0.95 -16.38 9.51
CA SER A 71 -0.69 -16.47 10.96
C SER A 71 0.25 -15.39 11.49
N ARG A 72 0.81 -14.56 10.60
CA ARG A 72 1.72 -13.45 10.92
C ARG A 72 1.38 -12.24 10.08
N LEU A 73 0.86 -11.23 10.74
CA LEU A 73 0.54 -9.93 10.16
C LEU A 73 1.20 -8.83 11.00
N CYS A 74 1.71 -7.80 10.33
CA CYS A 74 1.95 -6.51 10.95
C CYS A 74 1.10 -5.46 10.22
N SER A 75 0.37 -4.64 10.99
CA SER A 75 0.02 -3.29 10.56
C SER A 75 1.08 -2.34 11.12
N HIS A 76 1.38 -1.25 10.40
CA HIS A 76 2.23 -0.20 10.95
C HIS A 76 1.48 0.60 12.03
#